data_AF-A0A537X979-F1
#
_entry.id   AF-A0A537X979-F1
#
_cell.length_a   1.000
_cell.length_b   1.000
_cell.length_c   1.000
_cell.angle_alpha   90.00
_cell.angle_beta   90.00
_cell.angle_gamma   90.00
#
_symmetry.space_group_name_H-M   'P 1'
#
loop_
_entity.id
_entity.type
_entity.pdbx_description
1 polymer ?
#
loop_
_entity_poly.entity_id
_entity_poly.type
_entity_poly.pdbx_seq_one_letter_code
_entity_poly.pdbx_strand_id
1 'polypeptide(L)'
;MRWIASRTGPDAFGQYRVEMRDWTDQPRNGKEIAMSCTWGAFHARLALIVGLSGAIGAAGCGASDFASKANAACNTYQARTKAIRKPTTLSAIPAYADRVLPLARAFIARLRSVAPPTDKRTAYQDYLAGADHEVTLLEGASSAQRSGDARRAAPFAEQLSTQVRQDNAKATALGLKDCAKG
;
A
#
# COMPACT_ATOMS: atom_id res chain seq x y z
N MET A 1 32.52 3.31 1.36
CA MET A 1 32.31 4.74 1.03
C MET A 1 30.94 4.83 0.37
N ARG A 2 29.94 5.42 1.04
CA ARG A 2 28.54 5.43 0.56
C ARG A 2 28.05 6.87 0.51
N TRP A 3 27.98 7.42 -0.69
CA TRP A 3 27.57 8.80 -0.92
C TRP A 3 26.07 8.87 -1.20
N ILE A 4 25.42 9.93 -0.70
CA ILE A 4 24.02 10.22 -1.03
C ILE A 4 23.96 11.62 -1.63
N ALA A 5 23.30 11.72 -2.78
CA ALA A 5 22.96 13.00 -3.39
C ALA A 5 21.72 13.56 -2.70
N SER A 6 21.87 14.69 -2.01
CA SER A 6 20.74 15.45 -1.47
C SER A 6 20.55 16.72 -2.28
N ARG A 7 19.32 16.97 -2.75
CA ARG A 7 18.94 18.25 -3.35
C ARG A 7 18.64 19.24 -2.23
N THR A 8 19.41 20.31 -2.14
CA THR A 8 19.03 21.49 -1.37
C THR A 8 18.02 22.31 -2.18
N GLY A 9 17.22 23.13 -1.50
CA GLY A 9 16.16 23.93 -2.13
C GLY A 9 16.67 24.84 -3.26
N PRO A 10 15.78 25.32 -4.14
CA PRO A 10 16.18 26.16 -5.26
C PRO A 10 16.80 27.45 -4.75
N ASP A 11 17.88 27.90 -5.40
CA ASP A 11 18.43 29.22 -5.14
C ASP A 11 17.50 30.31 -5.69
N ALA A 12 17.86 31.58 -5.45
CA ALA A 12 17.07 32.73 -5.87
C ALA A 12 16.86 32.83 -7.40
N PHE A 13 17.54 31.99 -8.19
CA PHE A 13 17.42 31.91 -9.64
C PHE A 13 16.72 30.63 -10.12
N GLY A 14 16.13 29.85 -9.21
CA GLY A 14 15.36 28.65 -9.53
C GLY A 14 16.21 27.45 -9.95
N GLN A 15 17.53 27.48 -9.72
CA GLN A 15 18.40 26.35 -9.99
C GLN A 15 18.56 25.47 -8.74
N TYR A 16 18.52 24.16 -8.95
CA TYR A 16 18.72 23.18 -7.89
C TYR A 16 20.16 22.67 -7.93
N ARG A 17 20.91 22.90 -6.85
CA ARG A 17 22.26 22.36 -6.69
C ARG A 17 22.19 20.98 -6.04
N VAL A 18 22.97 20.04 -6.58
CA VAL A 18 23.14 18.70 -5.99
C VAL A 18 24.49 18.68 -5.28
N GLU A 19 24.46 18.56 -3.95
CA GLU A 19 25.66 18.34 -3.13
C GLU A 19 25.80 16.86 -2.78
N MET A 20 27.04 16.35 -2.84
CA MET A 20 27.38 15.01 -2.37
C MET A 20 27.94 15.11 -0.96
N ARG A 21 27.28 14.47 0.01
CA ARG A 21 27.73 14.40 1.41
C ARG A 21 28.11 12.97 1.79
N ASP A 22 29.21 12.84 2.55
CA ASP A 22 29.69 11.56 3.07
C ASP A 22 28.87 11.15 4.30
N TRP A 23 28.64 9.86 4.46
CA TRP A 23 27.70 9.31 5.45
C TRP A 23 28.25 9.29 6.87
N THR A 24 29.55 9.57 7.06
CA THR A 24 30.24 9.43 8.34
C THR A 24 30.03 10.58 9.33
N ASP A 25 29.31 11.64 8.94
CA ASP A 25 29.10 12.86 9.75
C ASP A 25 27.72 12.94 10.47
N GLN A 26 27.10 11.80 10.83
CA GLN A 26 25.93 11.83 11.71
C GLN A 26 26.35 11.89 13.20
N PRO A 27 25.96 12.92 13.97
CA PRO A 27 26.21 12.93 15.42
C PRO A 27 25.40 11.82 16.12
N ARG A 28 26.12 10.88 16.73
CA ARG A 28 25.59 9.82 17.59
C ARG A 28 25.17 10.38 18.96
N ASN A 29 23.99 11.00 19.03
CA ASN A 29 23.36 11.34 20.31
C ASN A 29 22.06 10.55 20.46
N GLY A 30 22.12 9.43 21.19
CA GLY A 30 20.94 8.64 21.53
C GLY A 30 21.32 7.47 22.41
N LYS A 31 21.36 7.71 23.72
CA LYS A 31 21.66 6.70 24.74
C LYS A 31 20.58 5.62 24.75
N GLU A 32 21.08 4.43 25.04
CA GLU A 32 20.45 3.11 25.13
C GLU A 32 19.18 3.08 25.99
N ILE A 33 18.21 2.23 25.61
CA ILE A 33 17.67 1.25 26.57
C ILE A 33 17.08 0.03 25.86
N ALA A 34 17.56 -1.14 26.29
CA ALA A 34 17.09 -2.46 25.93
C ALA A 34 15.64 -2.70 26.42
N MET A 35 14.88 -3.43 25.61
CA MET A 35 13.47 -3.75 25.80
C MET A 35 13.38 -5.26 26.08
N SER A 36 13.11 -5.63 27.33
CA SER A 36 12.76 -7.01 27.71
C SER A 36 11.24 -7.17 27.69
N CYS A 37 10.77 -7.97 26.72
CA CYS A 37 9.39 -8.42 26.57
C CYS A 37 9.03 -9.47 27.63
N THR A 38 7.94 -9.27 28.36
CA THR A 38 7.15 -10.40 28.89
C THR A 38 5.69 -10.18 28.52
N TRP A 39 5.15 -11.16 27.79
CA TRP A 39 3.78 -11.23 27.32
C TRP A 39 2.82 -11.59 28.45
N GLY A 40 1.59 -11.11 28.34
CA GLY A 40 0.59 -11.20 29.38
C GLY A 40 -0.02 -12.58 29.58
N ALA A 41 -0.69 -12.72 30.72
CA ALA A 41 -2.11 -13.03 30.84
C ALA A 41 -2.36 -13.40 32.30
N PHE A 42 -3.40 -12.84 32.90
CA PHE A 42 -4.48 -13.58 33.56
C PHE A 42 -5.26 -12.59 34.43
N HIS A 43 -6.53 -12.43 34.08
CA HIS A 43 -7.47 -11.63 34.83
C HIS A 43 -7.76 -12.30 36.17
N ALA A 44 -7.49 -11.60 37.28
CA ALA A 44 -8.10 -11.90 38.57
C ALA A 44 -8.37 -10.61 39.34
N ARG A 45 -9.58 -10.54 39.87
CA ARG A 45 -10.24 -9.44 40.58
C ARG A 45 -9.45 -9.00 41.83
N LEU A 46 -9.43 -7.70 42.14
CA LEU A 46 -9.96 -7.03 43.36
C LEU A 46 -9.26 -5.68 43.65
N ALA A 47 -10.07 -4.63 43.74
CA ALA A 47 -10.03 -3.43 44.61
C ALA A 47 -8.79 -2.49 44.76
N LEU A 48 -9.14 -1.19 44.77
CA LEU A 48 -8.67 -0.08 45.62
C LEU A 48 -7.60 0.93 45.11
N ILE A 49 -8.15 2.09 44.67
CA ILE A 49 -7.75 3.52 44.74
C ILE A 49 -6.29 3.92 45.06
N VAL A 50 -5.76 4.83 44.23
CA VAL A 50 -4.99 6.08 44.50
C VAL A 50 -3.77 6.19 43.57
N GLY A 51 -3.67 7.28 42.80
CA GLY A 51 -2.38 7.76 42.28
C GLY A 51 -2.33 8.15 40.80
N LEU A 52 -2.77 9.38 40.51
CA LEU A 52 -2.11 10.39 39.66
C LEU A 52 -1.14 9.93 38.53
N SER A 53 -1.52 10.31 37.31
CA SER A 53 -0.64 10.87 36.25
C SER A 53 0.54 10.02 35.75
N GLY A 54 0.31 9.30 34.66
CA GLY A 54 1.37 8.78 33.80
C GLY A 54 0.87 8.65 32.37
N ALA A 55 1.10 9.69 31.57
CA ALA A 55 0.64 9.83 30.21
C ALA A 55 0.92 8.62 29.33
N ILE A 56 -0.10 8.27 28.56
CA ILE A 56 -0.17 7.37 27.43
C ILE A 56 1.11 7.48 26.58
N GLY A 57 1.97 6.46 26.69
CA GLY A 57 3.11 6.28 25.79
C GLY A 57 2.63 5.87 24.39
N ALA A 58 2.20 6.85 23.59
CA ALA A 58 1.98 6.69 22.16
C ALA A 58 3.34 6.67 21.43
N ALA A 59 4.09 5.58 21.59
CA ALA A 59 5.34 5.34 20.86
C ALA A 59 5.08 4.46 19.63
N GLY A 60 4.96 5.10 18.46
CA GLY A 60 5.49 4.60 17.17
C GLY A 60 5.08 3.23 16.60
N CYS A 61 4.07 2.52 17.10
CA CYS A 61 3.67 1.17 16.64
C CYS A 61 2.74 1.14 15.41
N GLY A 62 2.87 2.05 14.46
CA GLY A 62 1.96 2.12 13.29
C GLY A 62 2.53 1.51 12.00
N ALA A 63 3.81 1.75 11.71
CA ALA A 63 4.36 1.52 10.37
C ALA A 63 4.63 0.04 10.05
N SER A 64 5.09 -0.75 11.02
CA SER A 64 5.37 -2.18 10.86
C SER A 64 4.09 -3.02 10.78
N ASP A 65 3.07 -2.67 11.56
CA ASP A 65 1.76 -3.33 11.55
C ASP A 65 0.98 -3.03 10.26
N PHE A 66 1.01 -1.77 9.80
CA PHE A 66 0.37 -1.36 8.53
C PHE A 66 0.87 -2.16 7.32
N ALA A 67 2.19 -2.14 7.08
CA ALA A 67 2.75 -2.79 5.90
C ALA A 67 2.54 -4.31 5.94
N SER A 68 2.66 -4.93 7.13
CA SER A 68 2.39 -6.36 7.31
C SER A 68 0.95 -6.73 6.98
N LYS A 69 -0.04 -6.02 7.55
CA LYS A 69 -1.47 -6.28 7.32
C LYS A 69 -1.88 -6.07 5.87
N ALA A 70 -1.41 -5.00 5.24
CA ALA A 70 -1.69 -4.73 3.82
C ALA A 70 -1.04 -5.77 2.90
N ASN A 71 0.23 -6.13 3.13
CA ASN A 71 0.91 -7.16 2.35
C ASN A 71 0.26 -8.54 2.51
N ALA A 72 -0.25 -8.88 3.70
CA ALA A 72 -1.01 -10.12 3.91
C ALA A 72 -2.29 -10.18 3.07
N ALA A 73 -3.00 -9.06 2.92
CA ALA A 73 -4.14 -8.96 2.01
C ALA A 73 -3.72 -9.17 0.54
N CYS A 74 -2.61 -8.54 0.13
CA CYS A 74 -2.08 -8.67 -1.23
C CYS A 74 -1.61 -10.09 -1.56
N ASN A 75 -0.94 -10.77 -0.63
CA ASN A 75 -0.56 -12.18 -0.79
C ASN A 75 -1.78 -13.09 -0.90
N THR A 76 -2.82 -12.86 -0.10
CA THR A 76 -4.07 -13.63 -0.18
C THR A 76 -4.74 -13.44 -1.55
N TYR A 77 -4.81 -12.19 -2.03
CA TYR A 77 -5.38 -11.89 -3.34
C TYR A 77 -4.58 -12.57 -4.45
N GLN A 78 -3.24 -12.41 -4.47
CA GLN A 78 -2.36 -13.05 -5.44
C GLN A 78 -2.46 -14.57 -5.44
N ALA A 79 -2.52 -15.20 -4.26
CA ALA A 79 -2.68 -16.65 -4.16
C ALA A 79 -3.98 -17.12 -4.81
N ARG A 80 -5.07 -16.36 -4.64
CA ARG A 80 -6.38 -16.67 -5.22
C ARG A 80 -6.46 -16.39 -6.72
N THR A 81 -5.71 -15.39 -7.21
CA THR A 81 -5.73 -15.00 -8.63
C THR A 81 -4.65 -15.69 -9.46
N LYS A 82 -3.62 -16.30 -8.85
CA LYS A 82 -2.52 -16.98 -9.56
C LYS A 82 -2.99 -18.04 -10.57
N ALA A 83 -4.07 -18.76 -10.25
CA ALA A 83 -4.63 -19.78 -11.13
C ALA A 83 -5.54 -19.19 -12.24
N ILE A 84 -5.89 -17.91 -12.17
CA ILE A 84 -6.75 -17.25 -13.14
C ILE A 84 -5.86 -16.68 -14.24
N ARG A 85 -5.85 -17.36 -15.39
CA ARG A 85 -5.07 -16.93 -16.56
C ARG A 85 -5.57 -15.57 -17.05
N LYS A 86 -4.66 -14.59 -17.15
CA LYS A 86 -4.93 -13.27 -17.76
C LYS A 86 -5.38 -13.48 -19.22
N PRO A 87 -6.42 -12.76 -19.70
CA PRO A 87 -6.93 -12.92 -21.06
C PRO A 87 -5.92 -12.40 -22.08
N THR A 88 -5.75 -13.13 -23.18
CA THR A 88 -4.91 -12.71 -24.33
C THR A 88 -5.73 -12.13 -25.48
N THR A 89 -7.06 -12.17 -25.38
CA THR A 89 -8.01 -11.64 -26.36
C THR A 89 -9.09 -10.84 -25.64
N LEU A 90 -9.64 -9.84 -26.32
CA LEU A 90 -10.72 -9.03 -25.75
C LEU A 90 -11.97 -9.87 -25.45
N SER A 91 -12.27 -10.87 -26.30
CA SER A 91 -13.41 -11.78 -26.11
C SER A 91 -13.37 -12.61 -24.82
N ALA A 92 -12.17 -12.81 -24.24
CA ALA A 92 -12.00 -13.55 -22.99
C ALA A 92 -12.18 -12.67 -21.74
N ILE A 93 -12.28 -11.35 -21.88
CA ILE A 93 -12.39 -10.40 -20.76
C ILE A 93 -13.63 -10.69 -19.89
N PRO A 94 -14.84 -10.94 -20.42
CA PRO A 94 -16.01 -11.19 -19.56
C PRO A 94 -15.82 -12.37 -18.60
N ALA A 95 -15.36 -13.50 -19.11
CA ALA A 95 -15.13 -14.70 -18.29
C ALA A 95 -14.01 -14.52 -17.25
N TYR A 96 -12.99 -13.71 -17.59
CA TYR A 96 -11.96 -13.32 -16.63
C TYR A 96 -12.51 -12.39 -15.55
N ALA A 97 -13.28 -11.38 -15.93
CA ALA A 97 -13.89 -10.41 -15.02
C ALA A 97 -14.83 -11.09 -14.02
N ASP A 98 -15.63 -12.06 -14.45
CA ASP A 98 -16.53 -12.83 -13.57
C ASP A 98 -15.79 -13.54 -12.43
N ARG A 99 -14.53 -13.96 -12.65
CA ARG A 99 -13.72 -14.63 -11.63
C ARG A 99 -12.93 -13.65 -10.77
N VAL A 100 -12.44 -12.55 -11.35
CA VAL A 100 -11.51 -11.64 -10.68
C VAL A 100 -12.22 -10.54 -9.89
N LEU A 101 -13.32 -9.98 -10.41
CA LEU A 101 -14.00 -8.85 -9.76
C LEU A 101 -14.46 -9.15 -8.32
N PRO A 102 -15.05 -10.32 -7.99
CA PRO A 102 -15.40 -10.63 -6.61
C PRO A 102 -14.17 -10.68 -5.69
N LEU A 103 -13.05 -11.20 -6.19
CA LEU A 103 -11.80 -11.28 -5.44
C LEU A 103 -11.17 -9.90 -5.23
N ALA A 104 -11.18 -9.06 -6.27
CA ALA A 104 -10.63 -7.70 -6.23
C ALA A 104 -11.43 -6.81 -5.26
N ARG A 105 -12.77 -6.88 -5.31
CA ARG A 105 -13.65 -6.15 -4.39
C ARG A 105 -13.43 -6.57 -2.93
N ALA A 106 -13.31 -7.88 -2.67
CA ALA A 106 -13.00 -8.39 -1.33
C ALA A 106 -11.60 -7.97 -0.85
N PHE A 107 -10.62 -7.95 -1.76
CA PHE A 107 -9.28 -7.46 -1.48
C PHE A 107 -9.25 -5.99 -1.09
N ILE A 108 -9.91 -5.12 -1.87
CA ILE A 108 -10.00 -3.68 -1.58
C ILE A 108 -10.72 -3.44 -0.25
N ALA A 109 -11.82 -4.17 0.02
CA ALA A 109 -12.50 -4.09 1.31
C ALA A 109 -11.58 -4.43 2.49
N ARG A 110 -10.73 -5.46 2.33
CA ARG A 110 -9.73 -5.82 3.34
C ARG A 110 -8.67 -4.75 3.50
N LEU A 111 -8.18 -4.16 2.41
CA LEU A 111 -7.22 -3.06 2.48
C LEU A 111 -7.80 -1.83 3.20
N ARG A 112 -9.07 -1.47 2.95
CA ARG A 112 -9.74 -0.36 3.65
C ARG A 112 -9.83 -0.57 5.16
N SER A 113 -9.79 -1.80 5.64
CA SER A 113 -9.76 -2.12 7.08
C SER A 113 -8.38 -1.92 7.74
N VAL A 114 -7.33 -1.70 6.94
CA VAL A 114 -5.97 -1.48 7.44
C VAL A 114 -5.79 0.01 7.73
N ALA A 115 -5.50 0.35 8.99
CA ALA A 115 -5.23 1.73 9.39
C ALA A 115 -3.81 2.14 8.94
N PRO A 116 -3.66 3.16 8.08
CA PRO A 116 -2.34 3.68 7.72
C PRO A 116 -1.78 4.59 8.83
N PRO A 117 -0.44 4.68 8.97
CA PRO A 117 0.21 5.75 9.70
C PRO A 117 -0.23 7.13 9.19
N THR A 118 -0.26 8.14 10.08
CA THR A 118 -0.74 9.49 9.75
C THR A 118 -0.01 10.11 8.54
N ASP A 119 1.29 9.92 8.45
CA ASP A 119 2.15 10.39 7.35
C ASP A 119 1.88 9.69 6.01
N LYS A 120 1.24 8.51 6.03
CA LYS A 120 0.93 7.72 4.83
C LYS A 120 -0.54 7.75 4.43
N ARG A 121 -1.40 8.42 5.21
CA ARG A 121 -2.86 8.34 5.05
C ARG A 121 -3.33 8.75 3.67
N THR A 122 -2.90 9.92 3.19
CA THR A 122 -3.30 10.44 1.87
C THR A 122 -2.80 9.53 0.75
N ALA A 123 -1.50 9.16 0.77
CA ALA A 123 -0.93 8.26 -0.23
C ALA A 123 -1.62 6.88 -0.24
N TYR A 124 -2.06 6.38 0.92
CA TYR A 124 -2.80 5.13 1.01
C TYR A 124 -4.23 5.27 0.46
N GLN A 125 -4.90 6.38 0.70
CA GLN A 125 -6.21 6.67 0.09
C GLN A 125 -6.10 6.77 -1.44
N ASP A 126 -5.06 7.42 -1.96
CA ASP A 126 -4.80 7.51 -3.40
C ASP A 126 -4.48 6.15 -4.04
N TYR A 127 -3.87 5.25 -3.28
CA TYR A 127 -3.67 3.86 -3.68
C TYR A 127 -4.99 3.08 -3.71
N LEU A 128 -5.83 3.21 -2.68
CA LEU A 128 -7.15 2.57 -2.63
C LEU A 128 -8.07 3.03 -3.77
N ALA A 129 -8.08 4.35 -4.05
CA ALA A 129 -8.85 4.91 -5.15
C ALA A 129 -8.38 4.39 -6.52
N GLY A 130 -7.07 4.18 -6.68
CA GLY A 130 -6.52 3.52 -7.87
C GLY A 130 -7.01 2.09 -8.02
N ALA A 131 -6.98 1.30 -6.95
CA ALA A 131 -7.48 -0.07 -6.95
C ALA A 131 -9.00 -0.16 -7.28
N ASP A 132 -9.81 0.79 -6.79
CA ASP A 132 -11.22 0.91 -7.20
C ASP A 132 -11.37 1.26 -8.70
N HIS A 133 -10.47 2.10 -9.21
CA HIS A 133 -10.46 2.45 -10.62
C HIS A 133 -10.13 1.24 -11.50
N GLU A 134 -9.18 0.37 -11.09
CA GLU A 134 -8.90 -0.88 -11.79
C GLU A 134 -10.15 -1.78 -11.91
N VAL A 135 -10.92 -1.92 -10.83
CA VAL A 135 -12.20 -2.66 -10.82
C VAL A 135 -13.17 -2.05 -11.83
N THR A 136 -13.28 -0.72 -11.84
CA THR A 136 -14.17 0.02 -12.75
C THR A 136 -13.76 -0.16 -14.22
N LEU A 137 -12.46 -0.12 -14.51
CA LEU A 137 -11.93 -0.33 -15.86
C LEU A 137 -12.18 -1.77 -16.35
N LEU A 138 -11.98 -2.76 -15.48
CA LEU A 138 -12.27 -4.16 -15.83
C LEU A 138 -13.78 -4.39 -16.07
N GLU A 139 -14.64 -3.74 -15.30
CA GLU A 139 -16.10 -3.76 -15.51
C GLU A 139 -16.50 -3.08 -16.82
N GLY A 140 -15.91 -1.94 -17.14
CA GLY A 140 -16.12 -1.25 -18.41
C GLY A 140 -15.70 -2.11 -19.61
N ALA A 141 -14.54 -2.76 -19.52
CA ALA A 141 -14.05 -3.67 -20.55
C ALA A 141 -14.96 -4.89 -20.74
N SER A 142 -15.40 -5.51 -19.64
CA SER A 142 -16.33 -6.64 -19.65
C SER A 142 -17.69 -6.26 -20.24
N SER A 143 -18.24 -5.12 -19.83
CA SER A 143 -19.52 -4.60 -20.31
C SER A 143 -19.47 -4.31 -21.82
N ALA A 144 -18.43 -3.63 -22.29
CA ALA A 144 -18.24 -3.33 -23.71
C ALA A 144 -18.14 -4.60 -24.57
N GLN A 145 -17.47 -5.64 -24.09
CA GLN A 145 -17.41 -6.93 -24.78
C GLN A 145 -18.78 -7.62 -24.82
N ARG A 146 -19.52 -7.63 -23.71
CA ARG A 146 -20.85 -8.23 -23.63
C ARG A 146 -21.86 -7.51 -24.53
N SER A 147 -21.73 -6.20 -24.72
CA SER A 147 -22.60 -5.43 -25.61
C SER A 147 -22.24 -5.55 -27.10
N GLY A 148 -21.26 -6.40 -27.46
CA GLY A 148 -20.79 -6.56 -28.84
C GLY A 148 -19.94 -5.39 -29.36
N ASP A 149 -19.60 -4.42 -28.51
CA ASP A 149 -18.80 -3.26 -28.88
C ASP A 149 -17.33 -3.50 -28.52
N ALA A 150 -16.71 -4.42 -29.26
CA ALA A 150 -15.36 -4.83 -28.96
C ALA A 150 -14.32 -3.70 -29.09
N ARG A 151 -14.61 -2.69 -29.93
CA ARG A 151 -13.74 -1.52 -30.10
C ARG A 151 -13.70 -0.66 -28.85
N ARG A 152 -14.81 -0.56 -28.12
CA ARG A 152 -14.86 0.17 -26.84
C ARG A 152 -14.14 -0.54 -25.71
N ALA A 153 -13.88 -1.84 -25.80
CA ALA A 153 -13.16 -2.58 -24.75
C ALA A 153 -11.64 -2.32 -24.72
N ALA A 154 -11.05 -2.06 -25.89
CA ALA A 154 -9.60 -1.82 -26.02
C ALA A 154 -9.06 -0.68 -25.13
N PRO A 155 -9.64 0.53 -25.10
CA PRO A 155 -9.13 1.61 -24.25
C PRO A 155 -9.19 1.28 -22.75
N PHE A 156 -10.20 0.55 -22.30
CA PHE A 156 -10.27 0.12 -20.89
C PHE A 156 -9.11 -0.82 -20.53
N ALA A 157 -8.72 -1.74 -21.41
CA ALA A 157 -7.61 -2.65 -21.17
C ALA A 157 -6.24 -1.94 -21.13
N GLU A 158 -6.05 -0.93 -21.98
CA GLU A 158 -4.86 -0.08 -21.98
C GLU A 158 -4.78 0.78 -20.71
N GLN A 159 -5.89 1.43 -20.34
CA GLN A 159 -6.00 2.20 -19.12
C GLN A 159 -5.76 1.32 -17.89
N LEU A 160 -6.31 0.10 -17.86
CA LEU A 160 -6.12 -0.84 -16.75
C LEU A 160 -4.63 -1.18 -16.58
N SER A 161 -3.93 -1.47 -17.68
CA SER A 161 -2.50 -1.77 -17.64
C SER A 161 -1.66 -0.60 -17.14
N THR A 162 -2.06 0.62 -17.48
CA THR A 162 -1.42 1.85 -17.00
C THR A 162 -1.70 2.10 -15.52
N GLN A 163 -2.95 1.91 -15.09
CA GLN A 163 -3.37 2.03 -13.71
C GLN A 163 -2.60 1.07 -12.80
N VAL A 164 -2.48 -0.21 -13.20
CA VAL A 164 -1.71 -1.23 -12.45
C VAL A 164 -0.25 -0.79 -12.22
N ARG A 165 0.40 -0.21 -13.23
CA ARG A 165 1.77 0.30 -13.07
C ARG A 165 1.84 1.47 -12.08
N GLN A 166 0.86 2.38 -12.12
CA GLN A 166 0.78 3.50 -11.19
C GLN A 166 0.54 3.01 -9.75
N ASP A 167 -0.35 2.04 -9.56
CA ASP A 167 -0.67 1.51 -8.25
C ASP A 167 0.47 0.65 -7.68
N ASN A 168 1.21 -0.08 -8.52
CA ASN A 168 2.46 -0.75 -8.10
C ASN A 168 3.53 0.26 -7.64
N ALA A 169 3.65 1.41 -8.30
CA ALA A 169 4.56 2.47 -7.89
C ALA A 169 4.13 3.10 -6.54
N LYS A 170 2.83 3.37 -6.35
CA LYS A 170 2.27 3.85 -5.07
C LYS A 170 2.48 2.83 -3.95
N ALA A 171 2.20 1.55 -4.22
CA ALA A 171 2.43 0.46 -3.28
C ALA A 171 3.90 0.38 -2.84
N THR A 172 4.83 0.54 -3.78
CA THR A 172 6.27 0.61 -3.48
C THR A 172 6.60 1.78 -2.55
N ALA A 173 6.11 2.98 -2.86
CA ALA A 173 6.32 4.17 -2.03
C ALA A 173 5.74 4.03 -0.61
N LEU A 174 4.64 3.29 -0.47
CA LEU A 174 4.00 2.99 0.83
C LEU A 174 4.73 1.90 1.63
N GLY A 175 5.66 1.15 1.02
CA GLY A 175 6.34 -0.01 1.61
C GLY A 175 5.57 -1.32 1.49
N LEU A 176 4.57 -1.38 0.61
CA LEU A 176 3.68 -2.51 0.36
C LEU A 176 4.27 -3.43 -0.72
N LYS A 177 5.39 -4.08 -0.39
CA LYS A 177 6.19 -4.87 -1.33
C LYS A 177 5.43 -6.00 -2.01
N ASP A 178 4.49 -6.64 -1.32
CA ASP A 178 3.71 -7.73 -1.92
C ASP A 178 2.63 -7.17 -2.84
N CYS A 179 2.05 -6.02 -2.50
CA CYS A 179 1.08 -5.34 -3.35
C CYS A 179 1.69 -4.83 -4.65
N ALA A 180 2.98 -4.45 -4.64
CA ALA A 180 3.69 -3.95 -5.82
C ALA A 180 4.05 -5.03 -6.87
N LYS A 181 3.67 -6.30 -6.66
CA LYS A 181 3.96 -7.44 -7.55
C LYS A 181 2.84 -7.75 -8.57
N GLY A 182 1.71 -7.03 -8.50
CA GLY A 182 0.48 -7.30 -9.27
C GLY A 182 0.58 -7.05 -10.77
#